data_AF-A0AAW5GBX9-F1
#
_entry.id   AF-A0AAW5GBX9-F1
#
_cell.length_a   1.000
_cell.length_b   1.000
_cell.length_c   1.000
_cell.angle_alpha   90.00
_cell.angle_beta   90.00
_cell.angle_gamma   90.00
#
_symmetry.space_group_name_H-M   'P 1'
#
loop_
_entity.id
_entity.type
_entity.pdbx_description
1 polymer ?
#
loop_
_entity_poly.entity_id
_entity_poly.type
_entity_poly.pdbx_seq_one_letter_code
_entity_poly.pdbx_strand_id
1 'polypeptide(L)'
;MILGIKNRTENWTTVGHLFDLRNNRLIRHLMKNNSDDSAPFDDGSEAILELFWYGYRDYIFEKNITRNTAKIDAIYERFLRLFPNLQENILSFNDGGRKYLRVEKSVNYSLNRENAPLRLFHNIRNTEIDIVIETRKKLYIGEVKDSQKFGADGSLFLPHQLLRQYIMARILVDELGKDLDIVPFVVVNNSTLKDNDGQVQLNNGQVQIMCKFGYLNIKNVFRWDGIV
;
A
#
# COMPACT_ATOMS: atom_id res chain seq x y z
N MET A 1 0.94 -4.83 -16.77
CA MET A 1 2.01 -5.46 -15.99
C MET A 1 2.62 -4.40 -15.10
N ILE A 2 2.31 -4.42 -13.80
CA ILE A 2 2.87 -3.47 -12.85
C ILE A 2 4.29 -3.91 -12.45
N LEU A 3 5.25 -2.98 -12.48
CA LEU A 3 6.67 -3.17 -12.19
C LEU A 3 7.36 -4.24 -13.03
N GLY A 4 6.79 -4.62 -14.18
CA GLY A 4 7.27 -5.76 -14.94
C GLY A 4 6.95 -7.13 -14.31
N ILE A 5 5.95 -7.19 -13.40
CA ILE A 5 5.47 -8.42 -12.75
C ILE A 5 4.05 -8.74 -13.24
N LYS A 6 3.82 -9.97 -13.72
CA LYS A 6 2.49 -10.39 -14.17
C LYS A 6 1.54 -10.58 -12.99
N ASN A 7 0.42 -9.85 -12.95
CA ASN A 7 -0.66 -10.12 -11.99
C ASN A 7 -1.35 -11.46 -12.30
N ARG A 8 -1.41 -12.33 -11.30
CA ARG A 8 -1.92 -13.70 -11.42
C ARG A 8 -3.31 -13.91 -10.82
N THR A 9 -3.93 -12.87 -10.26
CA THR A 9 -5.26 -12.98 -9.66
C THR A 9 -6.32 -13.16 -10.75
N GLU A 10 -7.18 -14.19 -10.70
CA GLU A 10 -8.17 -14.41 -11.78
C GLU A 10 -9.37 -13.43 -11.73
N ASN A 11 -9.64 -12.84 -10.56
CA ASN A 11 -10.80 -11.96 -10.35
C ASN A 11 -10.70 -10.61 -11.09
N TRP A 12 -9.51 -10.15 -11.48
CA TRP A 12 -9.38 -8.83 -12.14
C TRP A 12 -9.88 -8.85 -13.59
N THR A 13 -9.80 -9.98 -14.29
CA THR A 13 -10.22 -10.07 -15.70
C THR A 13 -11.74 -9.88 -15.85
N THR A 14 -12.50 -10.34 -14.85
CA THR A 14 -13.96 -10.19 -14.78
C THR A 14 -14.39 -8.79 -14.33
N VAL A 15 -13.63 -8.15 -13.43
CA VAL A 15 -13.95 -6.80 -12.90
C VAL A 15 -13.47 -5.68 -13.83
N GLY A 16 -12.41 -5.91 -14.62
CA GLY A 16 -11.80 -4.92 -15.51
C GLY A 16 -12.79 -4.30 -16.52
N HIS A 17 -13.66 -5.12 -17.10
CA HIS A 17 -14.69 -4.65 -18.05
C HIS A 17 -15.77 -3.75 -17.41
N LEU A 18 -16.00 -3.84 -16.09
CA LEU A 18 -16.94 -2.98 -15.37
C LEU A 18 -16.30 -1.68 -14.86
N PHE A 19 -14.96 -1.62 -14.81
CA PHE A 19 -14.19 -0.51 -14.24
C PHE A 19 -13.71 0.53 -15.29
N ASP A 20 -13.97 0.27 -16.58
CA ASP A 20 -13.33 0.93 -17.74
C ASP A 20 -13.47 2.47 -17.82
N LEU A 21 -14.58 3.06 -17.37
CA LEU A 21 -14.76 4.53 -17.41
C LEU A 21 -14.21 5.27 -16.18
N ARG A 22 -13.99 4.59 -15.07
CA ARG A 22 -13.50 5.20 -13.82
C ARG A 22 -11.97 5.24 -13.75
N ASN A 23 -11.29 4.41 -14.54
CA ASN A 23 -9.83 4.27 -14.57
C ASN A 23 -9.14 5.58 -14.97
N ASN A 24 -9.50 6.18 -16.11
CA ASN A 24 -8.83 7.39 -16.60
C ASN A 24 -9.06 8.61 -15.68
N ARG A 25 -10.25 8.73 -15.07
CA ARG A 25 -10.52 9.82 -14.13
C ARG A 25 -9.72 9.65 -12.84
N LEU A 26 -9.65 8.43 -12.31
CA LEU A 26 -8.83 8.13 -11.12
C LEU A 26 -7.35 8.42 -11.39
N ILE A 27 -6.81 7.93 -12.51
CA ILE A 27 -5.42 8.16 -12.91
C ILE A 27 -5.15 9.67 -12.98
N ARG A 28 -5.94 10.43 -13.74
CA ARG A 28 -5.75 11.88 -13.88
C ARG A 28 -5.91 12.64 -12.57
N HIS A 29 -6.87 12.25 -11.74
CA HIS A 29 -7.07 12.83 -10.43
C HIS A 29 -5.83 12.63 -9.54
N LEU A 30 -5.30 11.41 -9.48
CA LEU A 30 -4.10 11.09 -8.71
C LEU A 30 -2.85 11.78 -9.25
N MET A 31 -2.68 11.81 -10.57
CA MET A 31 -1.56 12.50 -11.22
C MET A 31 -1.59 13.99 -10.93
N LYS A 32 -2.74 14.65 -11.14
CA LYS A 32 -2.95 16.07 -10.84
C LYS A 32 -2.68 16.37 -9.37
N ASN A 33 -3.25 15.59 -8.44
CA ASN A 33 -3.10 15.84 -7.01
C ASN A 33 -1.65 15.64 -6.54
N ASN A 34 -0.87 14.80 -7.21
CA ASN A 34 0.49 14.46 -6.80
C ASN A 34 1.58 15.05 -7.72
N SER A 35 1.21 16.04 -8.54
CA SER A 35 2.10 16.71 -9.50
C SER A 35 2.90 15.73 -10.36
N ASP A 36 2.24 14.65 -10.79
CA ASP A 36 2.84 13.65 -11.67
C ASP A 36 2.67 14.06 -13.12
N ASP A 37 3.75 14.54 -13.71
CA ASP A 37 3.87 14.96 -15.11
C ASP A 37 4.47 13.87 -16.00
N SER A 38 4.56 12.63 -15.51
CA SER A 38 5.37 11.59 -16.13
C SER A 38 4.70 10.80 -17.26
N ALA A 39 3.50 11.22 -17.68
CA ALA A 39 2.78 10.66 -18.82
C ALA A 39 3.18 11.31 -20.16
N PRO A 40 2.96 10.60 -21.28
CA PRO A 40 2.64 9.16 -21.37
C PRO A 40 3.91 8.28 -21.39
N PHE A 41 3.75 6.97 -21.22
CA PHE A 41 4.72 5.94 -21.61
C PHE A 41 5.03 6.00 -23.13
N ASP A 42 6.05 5.25 -23.57
CA ASP A 42 6.51 5.29 -24.97
C ASP A 42 5.45 4.77 -25.96
N ASP A 43 4.49 3.97 -25.48
CA ASP A 43 3.34 3.47 -26.24
C ASP A 43 2.13 4.43 -26.26
N GLY A 44 2.27 5.61 -25.66
CA GLY A 44 1.21 6.61 -25.57
C GLY A 44 0.22 6.40 -24.41
N SER A 45 0.37 5.35 -23.59
CA SER A 45 -0.47 5.15 -22.41
C SER A 45 -0.09 6.11 -21.26
N GLU A 46 -1.07 6.71 -20.58
CA GLU A 46 -0.80 7.64 -19.46
C GLU A 46 -0.31 6.91 -18.21
N ALA A 47 -0.84 5.71 -17.95
CA ALA A 47 -0.51 4.87 -16.80
C ALA A 47 -0.90 3.40 -17.06
N ILE A 48 -0.36 2.48 -16.27
CA ILE A 48 -0.79 1.07 -16.22
C ILE A 48 -1.60 0.88 -14.93
N LEU A 49 -2.78 0.26 -15.00
CA LEU A 49 -3.63 -0.03 -13.84
C LEU A 49 -3.90 -1.53 -13.71
N GLU A 50 -3.73 -2.08 -12.51
CA GLU A 50 -4.11 -3.44 -12.16
C GLU A 50 -4.89 -3.48 -10.84
N LEU A 51 -5.76 -4.48 -10.68
CA LEU A 51 -6.58 -4.68 -9.48
C LEU A 51 -6.13 -5.93 -8.72
N PHE A 52 -6.32 -5.94 -7.39
CA PHE A 52 -6.06 -7.09 -6.50
C PHE A 52 -4.64 -7.66 -6.68
N TRP A 53 -3.65 -6.77 -6.61
CA TRP A 53 -2.25 -7.07 -6.91
C TRP A 53 -1.51 -7.55 -5.67
N TYR A 54 -0.87 -8.73 -5.77
CA TYR A 54 -0.09 -9.31 -4.67
C TYR A 54 1.42 -9.00 -4.74
N GLY A 55 1.86 -8.26 -5.76
CA GLY A 55 3.22 -7.77 -5.96
C GLY A 55 4.32 -8.79 -5.65
N TYR A 56 4.76 -8.81 -4.39
CA TYR A 56 5.81 -9.70 -3.90
C TYR A 56 5.51 -11.18 -4.12
N ARG A 57 4.24 -11.62 -3.98
CA ARG A 57 3.86 -13.04 -4.23
C ARG A 57 4.10 -13.44 -5.68
N ASP A 58 3.69 -12.56 -6.59
CA ASP A 58 3.69 -12.82 -8.02
C ASP A 58 5.13 -12.67 -8.56
N TYR A 59 5.91 -11.73 -8.02
CA TYR A 59 7.36 -11.64 -8.23
C TYR A 59 8.09 -12.92 -7.84
N ILE A 60 7.85 -13.46 -6.63
CA ILE A 60 8.45 -14.72 -6.17
C ILE A 60 8.12 -15.84 -7.14
N PHE A 61 6.86 -15.94 -7.57
CA PHE A 61 6.44 -16.98 -8.49
C PHE A 61 7.13 -16.86 -9.85
N GLU A 62 7.16 -15.66 -10.43
CA GLU A 62 7.79 -15.40 -11.73
C GLU A 62 9.29 -15.69 -11.73
N LYS A 63 9.97 -15.40 -10.61
CA LYS A 63 11.40 -15.70 -10.42
C LYS A 63 11.67 -17.14 -9.97
N ASN A 64 10.66 -18.00 -9.88
CA ASN A 64 10.78 -19.36 -9.34
C ASN A 64 11.44 -19.42 -7.95
N ILE A 65 11.22 -18.40 -7.12
CA ILE A 65 11.74 -18.34 -5.76
C ILE A 65 10.89 -19.26 -4.89
N THR A 66 11.55 -20.19 -4.22
CA THR A 66 10.94 -21.10 -3.24
C THR A 66 11.23 -20.63 -1.83
N ARG A 67 10.61 -21.26 -0.82
CA ARG A 67 10.94 -21.00 0.60
C ARG A 67 12.43 -21.21 0.89
N ASN A 68 13.09 -22.13 0.18
CA ASN A 68 14.48 -22.50 0.39
C ASN A 68 15.46 -21.57 -0.36
N THR A 69 14.98 -20.80 -1.33
CA THR A 69 15.81 -19.89 -2.14
C THR A 69 15.51 -18.41 -1.87
N ALA A 70 14.47 -18.12 -1.09
CA ALA A 70 14.15 -16.77 -0.66
C ALA A 70 15.27 -16.21 0.21
N LYS A 71 15.83 -15.07 -0.19
CA LYS A 71 16.84 -14.34 0.59
C LYS A 71 16.19 -13.56 1.73
N ILE A 72 15.58 -14.28 2.68
CA ILE A 72 14.79 -13.70 3.77
C ILE A 72 15.59 -12.66 4.56
N ASP A 73 16.87 -12.93 4.83
CA ASP A 73 17.72 -12.00 5.57
C ASP A 73 17.96 -10.70 4.78
N ALA A 74 18.22 -10.79 3.47
CA ALA A 74 18.38 -9.61 2.62
C ALA A 74 17.11 -8.75 2.55
N ILE A 75 15.92 -9.37 2.57
CA ILE A 75 14.63 -8.67 2.66
C ILE A 75 14.50 -7.95 4.01
N TYR A 76 14.90 -8.62 5.09
CA TYR A 76 14.85 -8.06 6.43
C TYR A 76 15.84 -6.90 6.60
N GLU A 77 17.07 -7.03 6.11
CA GLU A 77 18.06 -5.94 6.06
C GLU A 77 17.53 -4.74 5.27
N ARG A 78 16.88 -4.98 4.13
CA ARG A 78 16.24 -3.93 3.33
C ARG A 78 15.13 -3.23 4.11
N PHE A 79 14.31 -3.98 4.85
CA PHE A 79 13.29 -3.42 5.73
C PHE A 79 13.91 -2.53 6.83
N LEU A 80 14.95 -3.01 7.52
CA LEU A 80 15.64 -2.23 8.56
C LEU A 80 16.24 -0.94 8.00
N ARG A 81 16.85 -0.99 6.80
CA ARG A 81 17.40 0.18 6.12
C ARG A 81 16.32 1.19 5.72
N LEU A 82 15.20 0.72 5.18
CA LEU A 82 14.11 1.59 4.69
C LEU A 82 13.23 2.14 5.83
N PHE A 83 13.16 1.43 6.96
CA PHE A 83 12.23 1.70 8.05
C PHE A 83 12.90 1.62 9.44
N PRO A 84 14.03 2.30 9.69
CA PRO A 84 14.91 2.04 10.84
C PRO A 84 14.24 2.27 12.21
N ASN A 85 13.27 3.19 12.31
CA ASN A 85 12.62 3.55 13.57
C ASN A 85 11.11 3.23 13.58
N LEU A 86 10.67 2.29 12.72
CA LEU A 86 9.23 2.05 12.56
C LEU A 86 8.56 1.60 13.86
N GLN A 87 9.23 0.73 14.62
CA GLN A 87 8.66 0.20 15.86
C GLN A 87 8.46 1.33 16.89
N GLU A 88 9.50 2.14 17.11
CA GLU A 88 9.49 3.27 18.03
C GLU A 88 8.45 4.32 17.60
N ASN A 89 8.39 4.62 16.31
CA ASN A 89 7.41 5.55 15.75
C ASN A 89 5.97 5.07 15.96
N ILE A 90 5.70 3.77 15.78
CA ILE A 90 4.37 3.18 16.02
C ILE A 90 4.03 3.19 17.50
N LEU A 91 4.97 2.83 18.38
CA LEU A 91 4.74 2.80 19.82
C LEU A 91 4.50 4.20 20.38
N SER A 92 5.26 5.21 19.94
CA SER A 92 5.03 6.61 20.32
C SER A 92 3.72 7.19 19.78
N PHE A 93 3.12 6.60 18.74
CA PHE A 93 1.76 6.97 18.31
C PHE A 93 0.68 6.52 19.30
N ASN A 94 0.97 5.50 20.12
CA ASN A 94 0.01 4.96 21.08
C ASN A 94 -0.10 5.82 22.37
N ASP A 95 0.84 6.75 22.59
CA ASP A 95 0.83 7.63 23.77
C ASP A 95 -0.12 8.82 23.55
N GLY A 96 -1.37 8.60 23.95
CA GLY A 96 -2.47 9.57 23.85
C GLY A 96 -3.86 8.96 24.09
N GLY A 97 -3.93 7.78 24.73
CA GLY A 97 -5.19 7.05 24.95
C GLY A 97 -5.56 6.09 23.82
N ARG A 98 -4.80 5.00 23.66
CA ARG A 98 -5.08 3.64 23.11
C ARG A 98 -6.31 3.37 22.18
N LYS A 99 -6.84 4.34 21.44
CA LYS A 99 -8.10 4.16 20.70
C LYS A 99 -7.89 3.64 19.28
N TYR A 100 -6.73 3.93 18.70
CA TYR A 100 -6.60 3.99 17.24
C TYR A 100 -5.97 2.75 16.59
N LEU A 101 -5.03 2.06 17.25
CA LEU A 101 -4.40 0.87 16.66
C LEU A 101 -4.99 -0.46 17.13
N ARG A 102 -5.57 -0.54 18.33
CA ARG A 102 -6.29 -1.71 18.90
C ARG A 102 -5.60 -3.08 18.79
N VAL A 103 -4.35 -3.15 18.33
CA VAL A 103 -3.59 -4.37 18.12
C VAL A 103 -2.30 -4.25 18.95
N GLU A 104 -2.46 -4.37 20.26
CA GLU A 104 -1.36 -4.34 21.22
C GLU A 104 -0.97 -5.77 21.57
N LYS A 105 -0.20 -6.44 20.72
CA LYS A 105 0.70 -7.49 21.20
C LYS A 105 2.11 -6.93 21.17
N SER A 106 2.85 -7.09 22.27
CA SER A 106 4.26 -6.69 22.43
C SER A 106 5.20 -7.25 21.34
N VAL A 107 4.70 -8.23 20.59
CA VAL A 107 5.42 -8.95 19.55
C VAL A 107 5.19 -8.42 18.13
N ASN A 108 4.24 -7.51 17.92
CA ASN A 108 4.07 -6.82 16.63
C ASN A 108 5.20 -5.79 16.47
N TYR A 109 5.72 -5.63 15.26
CA TYR A 109 6.85 -4.74 14.94
C TYR A 109 8.18 -5.03 15.64
N SER A 110 8.23 -5.99 16.57
CA SER A 110 9.39 -6.24 17.42
C SER A 110 10.57 -6.82 16.65
N LEU A 111 11.66 -6.06 16.55
CA LEU A 111 12.91 -6.49 15.92
C LEU A 111 13.67 -7.55 16.72
N ASN A 112 13.39 -7.67 18.02
CA ASN A 112 14.10 -8.57 18.95
C ASN A 112 13.62 -10.03 18.89
N ARG A 113 12.76 -10.39 17.92
CA ARG A 113 12.23 -11.76 17.81
C ARG A 113 13.12 -12.59 16.89
N GLU A 114 13.49 -13.78 17.35
CA GLU A 114 14.28 -14.75 16.59
C GLU A 114 13.68 -15.07 15.21
N ASN A 115 12.34 -15.05 15.09
CA ASN A 115 11.64 -15.30 13.83
C ASN A 115 11.15 -14.03 13.09
N ALA A 116 11.64 -12.84 13.46
CA ALA A 116 11.23 -11.58 12.82
C ALA A 116 11.44 -11.59 11.29
N PRO A 117 12.59 -12.04 10.74
CA PRO A 117 12.80 -12.07 9.29
C PRO A 117 11.75 -12.92 8.56
N LEU A 118 11.50 -14.13 9.04
CA LEU A 118 10.52 -15.05 8.45
C LEU A 118 9.08 -14.51 8.57
N ARG A 119 8.73 -13.91 9.71
CA ARG A 119 7.40 -13.32 9.93
C ARG A 119 7.16 -12.11 9.03
N LEU A 120 8.16 -11.25 8.87
CA LEU A 120 8.11 -10.14 7.91
C LEU A 120 7.92 -10.67 6.48
N PHE A 121 8.73 -11.66 6.07
CA PHE A 121 8.61 -12.28 4.76
C PHE A 121 7.20 -12.81 4.48
N HIS A 122 6.59 -13.50 5.44
CA HIS A 122 5.21 -13.97 5.30
C HIS A 122 4.19 -12.84 5.21
N ASN A 123 4.43 -11.71 5.88
CA ASN A 123 3.56 -10.55 5.78
C ASN A 123 3.62 -9.91 4.40
N ILE A 124 4.81 -9.61 3.88
CA ILE A 124 4.96 -9.00 2.55
C ILE A 124 4.45 -9.92 1.44
N ARG A 125 4.73 -11.22 1.52
CA ARG A 125 4.33 -12.21 0.51
C ARG A 125 2.82 -12.38 0.39
N ASN A 126 2.09 -12.18 1.48
CA ASN A 126 0.64 -12.43 1.52
C ASN A 126 -0.16 -11.11 1.57
N THR A 127 0.45 -10.00 1.16
CA THR A 127 -0.23 -8.70 1.12
C THR A 127 -0.78 -8.44 -0.27
N GLU A 128 -2.08 -8.15 -0.33
CA GLU A 128 -2.81 -7.71 -1.53
C GLU A 128 -3.01 -6.20 -1.48
N ILE A 129 -3.03 -5.55 -2.64
CA ILE A 129 -3.42 -4.15 -2.84
C ILE A 129 -4.59 -4.11 -3.83
N ASP A 130 -5.67 -3.42 -3.47
CA ASP A 130 -6.91 -3.40 -4.26
C ASP A 130 -6.72 -2.77 -5.64
N ILE A 131 -6.03 -1.63 -5.71
CA ILE A 131 -5.77 -0.89 -6.93
C ILE A 131 -4.28 -0.50 -6.97
N VAL A 132 -3.61 -0.79 -8.08
CA VAL A 132 -2.24 -0.33 -8.30
C VAL A 132 -2.14 0.37 -9.64
N ILE A 133 -1.53 1.56 -9.65
CA ILE A 133 -1.31 2.34 -10.86
C ILE A 133 0.18 2.67 -10.96
N GLU A 134 0.82 2.25 -12.05
CA GLU A 134 2.21 2.60 -12.35
C GLU A 134 2.25 3.70 -13.42
N THR A 135 3.01 4.75 -13.14
CA THR A 135 3.46 5.77 -14.09
C THR A 135 4.99 5.66 -14.25
N ARG A 136 5.62 6.53 -15.05
CA ARG A 136 7.09 6.46 -15.19
C ARG A 136 7.83 6.83 -13.90
N LYS A 137 7.24 7.65 -13.02
CA LYS A 137 7.88 8.16 -11.80
C LYS A 137 7.21 7.70 -10.50
N LYS A 138 5.98 7.19 -10.56
CA LYS A 138 5.21 6.85 -9.36
C LYS A 138 4.56 5.48 -9.44
N LEU A 139 4.39 4.88 -8.26
CA LEU A 139 3.53 3.72 -8.06
C LEU A 139 2.46 4.10 -7.04
N TYR A 140 1.25 4.30 -7.51
CA TYR A 140 0.10 4.54 -6.66
C TYR A 140 -0.43 3.22 -6.13
N ILE A 141 -0.63 3.13 -4.82
CA ILE A 141 -1.17 1.95 -4.16
C ILE A 141 -2.45 2.30 -3.40
N GLY A 142 -3.55 1.69 -3.80
CA GLY A 142 -4.90 2.06 -3.42
C GLY A 142 -5.60 1.00 -2.60
N GLU A 143 -6.31 1.45 -1.57
CA GLU A 143 -7.27 0.63 -0.81
C GLU A 143 -8.67 1.22 -0.97
N VAL A 144 -9.65 0.39 -1.32
CA VAL A 144 -11.06 0.78 -1.44
C VAL A 144 -11.82 0.29 -0.21
N LYS A 145 -12.45 1.21 0.51
CA LYS A 145 -13.20 0.89 1.74
C LYS A 145 -14.65 1.32 1.66
N ASP A 146 -15.53 0.31 1.71
CA ASP A 146 -16.97 0.52 1.83
C ASP A 146 -17.41 0.75 3.30
N SER A 147 -16.62 0.25 4.26
CA SER A 147 -16.82 0.47 5.69
C SER A 147 -15.59 1.16 6.31
N GLN A 148 -15.79 1.97 7.36
CA GLN A 148 -14.75 2.80 8.00
C GLN A 148 -13.61 2.01 8.70
N LYS A 149 -13.58 0.68 8.61
CA LYS A 149 -12.61 -0.19 9.31
C LYS A 149 -11.65 -0.83 8.32
N PHE A 150 -10.36 -0.52 8.48
CA PHE A 150 -9.28 -1.24 7.81
C PHE A 150 -8.96 -2.53 8.57
N GLY A 151 -8.51 -3.56 7.85
CA GLY A 151 -8.09 -4.81 8.45
C GLY A 151 -6.88 -4.61 9.35
N ALA A 152 -6.91 -5.24 10.53
CA ALA A 152 -5.76 -5.33 11.42
C ALA A 152 -5.73 -6.72 12.05
N ASP A 153 -4.60 -7.41 11.97
CA ASP A 153 -4.44 -8.76 12.52
C ASP A 153 -3.21 -8.82 13.43
N GLY A 154 -3.46 -8.96 14.74
CA GLY A 154 -2.43 -9.06 15.76
C GLY A 154 -1.58 -10.32 15.73
N SER A 155 -1.91 -11.30 14.90
CA SER A 155 -1.06 -12.46 14.65
C SER A 155 0.14 -12.14 13.73
N LEU A 156 0.09 -11.02 13.01
CA LEU A 156 1.08 -10.61 12.02
C LEU A 156 2.24 -9.81 12.62
N PHE A 157 3.36 -9.73 11.91
CA PHE A 157 4.47 -8.83 12.28
C PHE A 157 4.10 -7.36 12.04
N LEU A 158 3.50 -7.08 10.89
CA LEU A 158 2.89 -5.82 10.45
C LEU A 158 1.34 -5.97 10.51
N PRO A 159 0.71 -5.77 11.68
CA PRO A 159 -0.74 -5.94 11.84
C PRO A 159 -1.57 -5.02 10.95
N HIS A 160 -1.14 -3.77 10.76
CA HIS A 160 -1.90 -2.75 10.03
C HIS A 160 -1.77 -2.90 8.52
N GLN A 161 -2.91 -3.12 7.84
CA GLN A 161 -2.99 -3.38 6.40
C GLN A 161 -2.35 -2.26 5.54
N LEU A 162 -2.72 -0.99 5.75
CA LEU A 162 -2.20 0.12 4.92
C LEU A 162 -0.68 0.24 5.00
N LEU A 163 -0.14 0.13 6.22
CA LEU A 163 1.29 0.18 6.46
C LEU A 163 2.01 -1.03 5.84
N ARG A 164 1.39 -2.22 5.94
CA ARG A 164 1.93 -3.45 5.35
C ARG A 164 1.99 -3.38 3.82
N GLN A 165 0.97 -2.81 3.17
CA GLN A 165 0.94 -2.56 1.73
C GLN A 165 2.06 -1.60 1.30
N TYR A 166 2.21 -0.47 2.01
CA TYR A 166 3.27 0.50 1.74
C TYR A 166 4.66 -0.09 1.91
N ILE A 167 4.92 -0.82 3.01
CA ILE A 167 6.20 -1.48 3.25
C ILE A 167 6.50 -2.51 2.16
N MET A 168 5.51 -3.33 1.79
CA MET A 168 5.68 -4.33 0.72
C MET A 168 6.05 -3.65 -0.61
N ALA A 169 5.33 -2.59 -1.01
CA ALA A 169 5.61 -1.87 -2.25
C ALA A 169 6.99 -1.20 -2.24
N ARG A 170 7.38 -0.55 -1.13
CA ARG A 170 8.72 0.07 -0.98
C ARG A 170 9.85 -0.94 -1.07
N ILE A 171 9.72 -2.07 -0.37
CA ILE A 171 10.70 -3.16 -0.43
C ILE A 171 10.83 -3.70 -1.85
N LEU A 172 9.71 -3.92 -2.55
CA LEU A 172 9.72 -4.49 -3.89
C LEU A 172 10.34 -3.54 -4.92
N VAL A 173 9.97 -2.25 -4.89
CA VAL A 173 10.55 -1.24 -5.79
C VAL A 173 12.06 -1.12 -5.59
N ASP A 174 12.51 -1.08 -4.33
CA ASP A 174 13.93 -1.00 -3.98
C ASP A 174 14.68 -2.32 -4.29
N GLU A 175 14.03 -3.49 -4.22
CA GLU A 175 14.59 -4.77 -4.67
C GLU A 175 14.76 -4.84 -6.20
N LEU A 176 13.81 -4.26 -6.95
CA LEU A 176 13.88 -4.18 -8.41
C LEU A 176 14.83 -3.09 -8.92
N GLY A 177 15.39 -2.26 -8.01
CA GLY A 177 16.24 -1.13 -8.38
C GLY A 177 15.50 -0.04 -9.17
N LYS A 178 14.17 0.04 -8.99
CA LYS A 178 13.34 1.06 -9.64
C LYS A 178 13.35 2.35 -8.82
N ASP A 179 13.43 3.48 -9.50
CA ASP A 179 13.30 4.81 -8.90
C ASP A 179 11.85 5.30 -9.03
N LEU A 180 10.96 4.71 -8.23
CA LEU A 180 9.55 5.08 -8.18
C LEU A 180 9.17 5.61 -6.79
N ASP A 181 8.49 6.75 -6.79
CA ASP A 181 7.84 7.27 -5.59
C ASP A 181 6.55 6.49 -5.31
N ILE A 182 6.41 5.96 -4.10
CA ILE A 182 5.23 5.17 -3.73
C ILE A 182 4.20 6.11 -3.14
N VAL A 183 3.03 6.18 -3.75
CA VAL A 183 1.96 7.09 -3.33
C VAL A 183 0.72 6.31 -2.90
N PRO A 184 0.54 6.07 -1.59
CA PRO A 184 -0.69 5.54 -1.05
C PRO A 184 -1.88 6.44 -1.30
N PHE A 185 -3.04 5.83 -1.58
CA PHE A 185 -4.33 6.49 -1.61
C PHE A 185 -5.42 5.58 -1.04
N VAL A 186 -6.51 6.20 -0.60
CA VAL A 186 -7.68 5.52 -0.05
C VAL A 186 -8.92 6.07 -0.71
N VAL A 187 -9.78 5.17 -1.21
CA VAL A 187 -11.09 5.55 -1.72
C VAL A 187 -12.17 5.03 -0.77
N VAL A 188 -12.99 5.93 -0.24
CA VAL A 188 -14.07 5.59 0.70
C VAL A 188 -15.46 5.71 0.06
N ASN A 189 -16.46 5.12 0.71
CA ASN A 189 -17.86 5.27 0.32
C ASN A 189 -18.27 6.76 0.30
N ASN A 190 -19.14 7.12 -0.65
CA ASN A 190 -19.76 8.44 -0.79
C ASN A 190 -20.51 8.91 0.46
N SER A 191 -20.97 8.01 1.34
CA SER A 191 -21.57 8.36 2.62
C SER A 191 -20.60 9.08 3.57
N THR A 192 -19.27 8.90 3.39
CA THR A 192 -18.15 9.59 4.09
C THR A 192 -18.47 9.94 5.53
N LEU A 193 -17.97 10.98 6.20
CA LEU A 193 -18.36 12.38 6.14
C LEU A 193 -17.23 13.23 5.54
N LYS A 194 -17.48 14.51 5.27
CA LYS A 194 -16.47 15.49 4.86
C LYS A 194 -16.46 16.60 5.91
N ASP A 195 -15.30 17.22 6.13
CA ASP A 195 -15.20 18.45 6.90
C ASP A 195 -15.62 19.67 6.08
N ASN A 196 -15.52 20.86 6.69
CA ASN A 196 -15.89 22.12 6.04
C ASN A 196 -14.97 22.48 4.87
N ASP A 197 -13.77 21.89 4.80
CA ASP A 197 -12.80 22.07 3.73
C ASP A 197 -12.96 20.98 2.64
N GLY A 198 -14.00 20.15 2.74
CA GLY A 198 -14.31 19.09 1.79
C GLY A 198 -13.43 17.84 1.91
N GLN A 199 -12.57 17.75 2.93
CA GLN A 199 -11.70 16.60 3.18
C GLN A 199 -12.47 15.48 3.86
N VAL A 200 -12.16 14.24 3.50
CA VAL A 200 -12.80 13.07 4.09
C VAL A 200 -12.40 12.95 5.58
N GLN A 201 -13.41 12.90 6.46
CA GLN A 201 -13.18 12.65 7.87
C GLN A 201 -13.09 11.15 8.16
N LEU A 202 -11.87 10.64 8.33
CA LEU A 202 -11.61 9.29 8.81
C LEU A 202 -10.96 9.31 10.20
N ASN A 203 -11.74 8.92 11.21
CA ASN A 203 -11.20 8.62 12.54
C ASN A 203 -10.61 7.20 12.57
N ASN A 204 -9.74 6.88 11.61
CA ASN A 204 -9.07 5.59 11.52
C ASN A 204 -7.59 5.71 11.89
N GLY A 205 -7.15 4.90 12.86
CA GLY A 205 -5.77 4.93 13.32
C GLY A 205 -4.71 4.60 12.29
N GLN A 206 -5.02 3.72 11.33
CA GLN A 206 -4.06 3.39 10.27
C GLN A 206 -3.85 4.58 9.33
N VAL A 207 -4.92 5.27 8.93
CA VAL A 207 -4.84 6.48 8.11
C VAL A 207 -4.07 7.58 8.86
N GLN A 208 -4.40 7.82 10.12
CA GLN A 208 -3.72 8.84 10.93
C GLN A 208 -2.22 8.54 11.10
N ILE A 209 -1.83 7.28 11.29
CA ILE A 209 -0.42 6.89 11.34
C ILE A 209 0.29 7.12 10.01
N MET A 210 -0.33 6.66 8.93
CA MET A 210 0.24 6.84 7.59
C MET A 210 0.44 8.34 7.29
N CYS A 211 -0.51 9.19 7.68
CA CYS A 211 -0.37 10.65 7.58
C CYS A 211 0.72 11.21 8.50
N LYS A 212 0.78 10.79 9.78
CA LYS A 212 1.79 11.27 10.73
C LYS A 212 3.22 10.93 10.27
N PHE A 213 3.41 9.77 9.66
CA PHE A 213 4.71 9.35 9.15
C PHE A 213 5.03 9.92 7.75
N GLY A 214 4.11 10.71 7.17
CA GLY A 214 4.27 11.27 5.83
C GLY A 214 4.16 10.23 4.70
N TYR A 215 3.68 9.02 4.99
CA TYR A 215 3.51 7.96 4.00
C TYR A 215 2.22 8.14 3.19
N LEU A 216 1.20 8.77 3.76
CA LEU A 216 -0.06 9.09 3.08
C LEU A 216 -0.31 10.60 3.18
N ASN A 217 -0.65 11.23 2.06
CA ASN A 217 -1.16 12.59 2.08
C ASN A 217 -2.69 12.55 2.22
N ILE A 218 -3.27 13.38 3.10
CA ILE A 218 -4.72 13.40 3.33
C ILE A 218 -5.53 13.73 2.06
N LYS A 219 -4.95 14.50 1.12
CA LYS A 219 -5.57 14.78 -0.19
C LYS A 219 -5.77 13.52 -1.05
N ASN A 220 -5.05 12.44 -0.75
CA ASN A 220 -5.18 11.13 -1.40
C ASN A 220 -6.17 10.22 -0.64
N VAL A 221 -6.98 10.79 0.26
CA VAL A 221 -8.10 10.11 0.92
C VAL A 221 -9.39 10.79 0.44
N PHE A 222 -10.11 10.14 -0.46
CA PHE A 222 -11.26 10.76 -1.14
C PHE A 222 -12.41 9.77 -1.34
N ARG A 223 -13.58 10.31 -1.66
CA ARG A 223 -14.75 9.53 -2.07
C ARG A 223 -14.73 9.31 -3.57
N TRP A 224 -15.45 8.31 -4.06
CA TRP A 224 -15.67 8.12 -5.49
C TRP A 224 -16.28 9.37 -6.15
N ASP A 225 -17.18 10.08 -5.46
CA ASP A 225 -17.80 11.34 -5.94
C ASP A 225 -16.82 12.51 -6.10
N GLY A 226 -15.63 12.44 -5.48
CA GLY A 226 -14.60 13.46 -5.56
C GLY A 226 -13.67 13.30 -6.76
N ILE A 227 -13.80 12.21 -7.50
CA ILE A 227 -13.00 11.93 -8.70
C ILE A 227 -13.71 12.58 -9.89
N VAL A 228 -13.36 13.82 -10.16
CA VAL A 228 -13.87 14.62 -11.30
C VAL A 228 -12.95 14.47 -12.50
#